data_AF-A0A060CL48-F1
#
_entry.id   AF-A0A060CL48-F1
#
_cell.length_a   1.000
_cell.length_b   1.000
_cell.length_c   1.000
_cell.angle_alpha   90.00
_cell.angle_beta   90.00
_cell.angle_gamma   90.00
#
_symmetry.space_group_name_H-M   'P 1'
#
loop_
_entity.id
_entity.type
_entity.pdbx_description
1 polymer ?
#
loop_
_entity_poly.entity_id
_entity_poly.type
_entity_poly.pdbx_seq_one_letter_code
_entity_poly.pdbx_strand_id
1 'polypeptide(L)'
;MAGRTYRYYRGTPLYPFGYGLSYSKFTYRELELETEKIRAGRVLRLWVTVTNSGDYDADEVTQVYLSKKEGGAQDPLRRLCGFCRTHLAAGETRRLQFEIPPELFFTVQEDGG
;
A
#
# COMPACT_ATOMS: atom_id res chain seq x y z
N MET A 1 4.24 -21.96 -5.50
CA MET A 1 3.17 -21.33 -6.33
C MET A 1 3.73 -20.19 -7.22
N ALA A 2 4.67 -20.47 -8.13
CA ALA A 2 5.26 -19.43 -8.98
C ALA A 2 4.28 -19.00 -10.09
N GLY A 3 4.11 -17.68 -10.30
CA GLY A 3 3.43 -17.13 -11.48
C GLY A 3 1.91 -16.90 -11.41
N ARG A 4 1.27 -17.02 -10.24
CA ARG A 4 -0.18 -16.73 -10.06
C ARG A 4 -0.39 -15.58 -9.07
N THR A 5 -1.37 -14.70 -9.34
CA THR A 5 -1.71 -13.47 -8.57
C THR A 5 -0.64 -12.37 -8.60
N TYR A 6 -1.03 -11.12 -8.31
CA TYR A 6 -0.09 -9.98 -8.25
C TYR A 6 1.06 -10.18 -7.24
N ARG A 7 0.86 -11.08 -6.26
CA ARG A 7 1.85 -11.39 -5.21
C ARG A 7 3.05 -12.19 -5.74
N TYR A 8 2.88 -12.97 -6.82
CA TYR A 8 3.90 -13.90 -7.34
C TYR A 8 4.16 -13.77 -8.85
N TYR A 9 3.61 -12.73 -9.49
CA TYR A 9 3.80 -12.47 -10.92
C TYR A 9 5.08 -11.64 -11.14
N ARG A 10 6.03 -12.20 -11.91
CA ARG A 10 7.34 -11.58 -12.22
C ARG A 10 7.39 -10.93 -13.61
N GLY A 11 6.30 -10.93 -14.37
CA GLY A 11 6.20 -10.21 -15.65
C GLY A 11 5.74 -8.77 -15.47
N THR A 12 5.77 -7.97 -16.54
CA THR A 12 5.19 -6.62 -16.57
C THR A 12 3.68 -6.74 -16.82
N PRO A 13 2.79 -6.48 -15.85
CA PRO A 13 1.36 -6.54 -16.09
C PRO A 13 0.93 -5.34 -16.96
N LEU A 14 0.04 -5.56 -17.93
CA LEU A 14 -0.60 -4.46 -18.68
C LEU A 14 -1.43 -3.56 -17.74
N TYR A 15 -2.05 -4.15 -16.71
CA TYR A 15 -2.76 -3.45 -15.65
C TYR A 15 -2.40 -4.06 -14.29
N PRO A 16 -1.63 -3.35 -13.43
CA PRO A 16 -1.29 -3.88 -12.12
C PRO A 16 -2.52 -3.95 -11.20
N PHE A 17 -2.45 -4.79 -10.18
CA PHE A 17 -3.47 -4.81 -9.13
C PHE A 17 -3.58 -3.43 -8.47
N GLY A 18 -4.81 -2.93 -8.31
CA GLY A 18 -5.07 -1.57 -7.85
C GLY A 18 -5.05 -0.48 -8.93
N TYR A 19 -4.86 -0.84 -10.21
CA TYR A 19 -4.95 0.11 -11.32
C TYR A 19 -6.40 0.55 -11.53
N GLY A 20 -6.66 1.82 -11.24
CA GLY A 20 -7.90 2.51 -11.55
C GLY A 20 -7.57 3.79 -12.31
N LEU A 21 -8.29 4.05 -13.39
CA LEU A 21 -8.28 5.35 -14.02
C LEU A 21 -9.27 6.22 -13.24
N SER A 22 -8.82 7.37 -12.75
CA SER A 22 -9.69 8.41 -12.24
C SER A 22 -9.82 9.52 -13.27
N TYR A 23 -10.97 10.20 -13.27
CA TYR A 23 -11.16 11.43 -14.06
C TYR A 23 -10.33 12.60 -13.51
N SER A 24 -9.75 12.45 -12.31
CA SER A 24 -8.79 13.39 -11.75
C SER A 24 -7.39 12.76 -11.59
N LYS A 25 -6.41 13.60 -11.27
CA LYS A 25 -5.02 13.19 -11.01
C LYS A 25 -4.72 13.30 -9.52
N PHE A 26 -4.08 12.30 -8.95
CA PHE A 26 -3.69 12.31 -7.54
C PHE A 26 -2.18 12.25 -7.40
N THR A 27 -1.66 13.02 -6.44
CA THR A 27 -0.25 13.05 -6.08
C THR A 27 -0.09 12.62 -4.63
N TYR A 28 0.96 11.84 -4.38
CA TYR A 28 1.30 11.29 -3.08
C TYR A 28 2.64 11.86 -2.64
N ARG A 29 2.71 12.36 -1.41
CA ARG A 29 3.95 12.88 -0.81
C ARG A 29 4.02 12.55 0.68
N GLU A 30 5.20 12.77 1.27
CA GLU A 30 5.39 12.74 2.72
C GLU A 30 4.92 11.42 3.35
N LEU A 31 5.46 10.29 2.86
CA LEU A 31 5.29 9.02 3.55
C LEU A 31 6.10 9.06 4.85
N GLU A 32 5.39 9.15 5.97
CA GLU A 32 5.97 9.23 7.31
C GLU A 32 5.61 7.98 8.12
N LEU A 33 6.59 7.42 8.82
CA LEU A 33 6.40 6.32 9.76
C LEU A 33 6.48 6.84 11.18
N GLU A 34 5.64 6.30 12.08
CA GLU A 34 5.73 6.61 13.52
C GLU A 34 7.08 6.20 14.10
N THR A 35 7.65 5.10 13.60
CA THR A 35 8.97 4.62 13.96
C THR A 35 9.59 3.80 12.84
N GLU A 36 10.91 3.89 12.69
CA GLU A 36 11.68 3.02 11.78
C GLU A 36 11.89 1.61 12.36
N LYS A 37 11.72 1.43 13.67
CA LYS A 37 11.93 0.16 14.37
C LYS A 37 10.71 -0.17 15.21
N ILE A 38 9.93 -1.13 14.75
CA ILE A 38 8.77 -1.65 15.46
C ILE A 38 9.17 -2.84 16.36
N ARG A 39 8.63 -2.89 17.59
CA ARG A 39 8.73 -4.08 18.45
C ARG A 39 7.64 -5.09 18.05
N ALA A 40 7.95 -6.39 18.16
CA ALA A 40 6.96 -7.44 17.93
C ALA A 40 5.66 -7.19 18.74
N GLY A 41 4.51 -7.38 18.09
CA GLY A 41 3.20 -7.18 18.72
C GLY A 41 2.73 -5.72 18.82
N ARG A 42 3.44 -4.76 18.23
CA ARG A 42 2.98 -3.35 18.13
C ARG A 42 2.36 -3.07 16.77
N VAL A 43 1.41 -2.14 16.76
CA VAL A 43 0.86 -1.55 15.53
C VAL A 43 1.85 -0.52 15.00
N LEU A 44 2.09 -0.51 13.69
CA LEU A 44 2.83 0.57 13.03
C LEU A 44 1.84 1.59 12.50
N ARG A 45 1.98 2.84 12.93
CA ARG A 45 1.27 3.96 12.30
C ARG A 45 2.12 4.58 11.21
N LEU A 46 1.46 4.95 10.12
CA LEU A 46 2.07 5.72 9.05
C LEU A 46 1.09 6.76 8.53
N TRP A 47 1.64 7.80 7.92
CA TRP A 47 0.90 8.85 7.28
C TRP A 47 1.38 9.06 5.86
N VAL A 48 0.46 9.46 5.00
CA VAL A 48 0.76 9.90 3.65
C VAL A 48 -0.13 11.08 3.30
N THR A 49 0.46 12.09 2.66
CA THR A 49 -0.30 13.24 2.16
C THR A 49 -0.73 12.95 0.72
N VAL A 50 -2.03 13.05 0.47
CA VAL A 50 -2.66 12.83 -0.82
C VAL A 50 -3.28 14.14 -1.29
N THR A 51 -2.97 14.55 -2.51
CA THR A 51 -3.52 15.76 -3.12
C THR A 51 -4.23 15.40 -4.42
N ASN A 52 -5.47 15.85 -4.56
CA ASN A 52 -6.16 15.86 -5.85
C ASN A 52 -5.59 17.04 -6.67
N SER A 53 -4.72 16.73 -7.62
CA SER A 53 -4.04 17.69 -8.50
C SER A 53 -4.68 17.78 -9.89
N GLY A 54 -5.91 17.30 -10.06
CA GLY A 54 -6.67 17.48 -11.30
C GLY A 54 -7.81 18.48 -11.13
N ASP A 55 -8.60 18.64 -12.20
CA ASP A 55 -9.58 19.72 -12.33
C ASP A 55 -10.98 19.34 -11.81
N TYR A 56 -11.16 18.11 -11.32
CA TYR A 56 -12.47 17.58 -10.90
C TYR A 56 -12.41 16.96 -9.50
N ASP A 57 -13.51 17.11 -8.76
CA ASP A 57 -13.74 16.40 -7.51
C ASP A 57 -13.84 14.90 -7.79
N ALA A 58 -13.15 14.08 -7.00
CA ALA A 58 -13.07 12.65 -7.25
C ALA A 58 -12.78 11.84 -5.98
N ASP A 59 -13.18 10.57 -6.02
CA ASP A 59 -12.78 9.57 -5.03
C ASP A 59 -11.43 8.96 -5.44
N GLU A 60 -10.51 8.85 -4.48
CA GLU A 60 -9.25 8.13 -4.61
C GLU A 60 -9.17 6.98 -3.61
N VAL A 61 -8.64 5.83 -4.04
CA VAL A 61 -8.41 4.66 -3.18
C VAL A 61 -6.92 4.51 -2.91
N THR A 62 -6.44 5.17 -1.85
CA THR A 62 -5.05 5.05 -1.40
C THR A 62 -4.80 3.67 -0.82
N GLN A 63 -3.76 2.99 -1.31
CA GLN A 63 -3.41 1.63 -0.92
C GLN A 63 -1.99 1.57 -0.36
N VAL A 64 -1.81 0.85 0.74
CA VAL A 64 -0.51 0.66 1.39
C VAL A 64 -0.05 -0.78 1.19
N TYR A 65 1.21 -0.93 0.79
CA TYR A 65 1.82 -2.22 0.53
C TYR A 65 3.08 -2.43 1.36
N LEU A 66 3.24 -3.62 1.92
CA LEU A 66 4.49 -4.08 2.55
C LEU A 66 5.27 -4.98 1.58
N SER A 67 6.59 -4.83 1.59
CA SER A 67 7.54 -5.73 0.93
C SER A 67 8.75 -5.99 1.81
N LYS A 68 9.36 -7.16 1.67
CA LYS A 68 10.56 -7.55 2.41
C LYS A 68 11.80 -7.26 1.56
N LYS A 69 12.75 -6.47 2.09
CA LYS A 69 13.96 -6.05 1.37
C LYS A 69 14.92 -7.21 1.06
N GLU A 70 15.00 -8.18 1.97
CA GLU A 70 15.79 -9.42 1.85
C GLU A 70 14.84 -10.63 1.85
N GLY A 71 13.94 -10.67 0.86
CA GLY A 71 13.01 -11.79 0.68
C GLY A 71 13.65 -12.96 -0.08
N GLY A 72 13.35 -14.18 0.34
CA GLY A 72 13.68 -15.38 -0.44
C GLY A 72 12.85 -15.46 -1.72
N ALA A 73 13.20 -16.34 -2.66
CA ALA A 73 12.49 -16.48 -3.94
C ALA A 73 10.99 -16.81 -3.81
N GLN A 74 10.56 -17.26 -2.63
CA GLN A 74 9.19 -17.65 -2.26
C GLN A 74 8.39 -16.53 -1.57
N ASP A 75 9.02 -15.42 -1.15
CA ASP A 75 8.33 -14.32 -0.47
C ASP A 75 7.44 -13.52 -1.45
N PRO A 76 6.23 -13.10 -1.05
CA PRO A 76 5.35 -12.29 -1.90
C PRO A 76 5.99 -10.93 -2.18
N LEU A 77 5.95 -10.49 -3.45
CA LEU A 77 6.60 -9.25 -3.91
C LEU A 77 6.07 -8.00 -3.20
N ARG A 78 4.76 -7.94 -2.99
CA ARG A 78 4.04 -6.88 -2.27
C ARG A 78 2.78 -7.46 -1.64
N ARG A 79 2.49 -7.11 -0.39
CA ARG A 79 1.26 -7.46 0.33
C ARG A 79 0.47 -6.20 0.63
N LEU A 80 -0.81 -6.15 0.24
CA LEU A 80 -1.70 -5.04 0.61
C LEU A 80 -1.96 -5.12 2.11
N CYS A 81 -1.64 -4.07 2.85
CA CYS A 81 -1.78 -4.02 4.30
C CYS A 81 -2.80 -2.98 4.80
N GLY A 82 -3.24 -2.08 3.92
CA GLY A 82 -4.30 -1.13 4.22
C GLY A 82 -4.78 -0.44 2.96
N PHE A 83 -6.02 0.04 2.98
CA PHE A 83 -6.54 0.93 1.96
C PHE A 83 -7.54 1.90 2.56
N CYS A 84 -7.64 3.09 1.98
CA CYS A 84 -8.58 4.12 2.40
C CYS A 84 -9.16 4.78 1.14
N ARG A 85 -10.49 4.81 1.04
CA ARG A 85 -11.18 5.57 0.00
C ARG A 85 -11.50 6.96 0.53
N THR A 86 -11.02 7.98 -0.16
CA THR A 86 -11.15 9.37 0.25
C THR A 86 -11.73 10.19 -0.90
N HIS A 87 -12.81 10.92 -0.62
CA HIS A 87 -13.28 11.97 -1.53
C HIS A 87 -12.45 13.23 -1.35
N LEU A 88 -11.92 13.77 -2.44
CA LEU A 88 -11.13 14.99 -2.47
C LEU A 88 -11.66 15.92 -3.56
N ALA A 89 -11.98 17.15 -3.19
CA ALA A 89 -12.28 18.20 -4.17
C ALA A 89 -11.05 18.54 -5.02
N ALA A 90 -11.24 19.16 -6.19
CA ALA A 90 -10.15 19.63 -7.03
C ALA A 90 -9.21 20.57 -6.22
N GLY A 91 -7.92 20.26 -6.19
CA GLY A 91 -6.91 20.98 -5.39
C GLY A 91 -6.86 20.61 -3.90
N GLU A 92 -7.79 19.79 -3.40
CA GLU A 92 -7.81 19.40 -1.99
C GLU A 92 -6.62 18.50 -1.65
N THR A 93 -6.04 18.75 -0.47
CA THR A 93 -4.99 17.93 0.12
C THR A 93 -5.45 17.35 1.44
N ARG A 94 -5.26 16.05 1.63
CA ARG A 94 -5.57 15.36 2.89
C ARG A 94 -4.43 14.46 3.33
N ARG A 95 -4.09 14.54 4.62
CA ARG A 95 -3.16 13.61 5.26
C ARG A 95 -3.95 12.40 5.76
N LEU A 96 -3.64 11.24 5.20
CA LEU A 96 -4.25 9.97 5.59
C LEU A 96 -3.37 9.26 6.61
N GLN A 97 -4.00 8.65 7.61
CA GLN A 97 -3.34 7.79 8.59
C GLN A 97 -3.72 6.34 8.33
N PHE A 98 -2.74 5.45 8.39
CA PHE A 98 -2.94 4.01 8.35
C PHE A 98 -2.35 3.36 9.60
N GLU A 99 -3.03 2.36 10.11
CA GLU A 99 -2.58 1.51 11.20
C GLU A 99 -2.32 0.11 10.65
N ILE A 100 -1.08 -0.33 10.70
CA ILE A 100 -0.67 -1.65 10.20
C ILE A 100 -0.48 -2.56 11.41
N PRO A 101 -1.40 -3.51 11.64
CA PRO A 101 -1.34 -4.37 12.82
C PRO A 101 -0.21 -5.41 12.67
N PRO A 102 0.36 -5.90 13.80
CA PRO A 102 1.56 -6.72 13.82
C PRO A 102 1.43 -8.01 13.00
N GLU A 103 0.22 -8.55 12.85
CA GLU A 103 -0.06 -9.79 12.15
C GLU A 103 0.29 -9.72 10.66
N LEU A 104 0.24 -8.52 10.07
CA LEU A 104 0.52 -8.32 8.65
C LEU A 104 2.02 -8.40 8.32
N PHE A 105 2.89 -8.30 9.33
CA PHE A 105 4.34 -8.47 9.19
C PHE A 105 4.79 -9.94 9.21
N PHE A 106 3.94 -10.88 9.61
CA PHE A 106 4.31 -12.30 9.60
C PHE A 106 4.28 -12.89 8.18
N THR A 107 5.35 -13.57 7.82
CA THR A 107 5.37 -14.48 6.67
C THR A 107 5.13 -15.89 7.20
N VAL A 108 4.07 -16.54 6.74
CA VAL A 108 3.87 -17.96 6.99
C VAL A 108 4.87 -18.72 6.11
N GLN A 109 5.77 -19.47 6.74
CA GLN A 109 6.67 -20.39 6.03
C GLN A 109 5.91 -21.67 5.63
N GLU A 110 6.45 -22.47 4.70
CA GLU A 110 5.79 -23.71 4.20
C GLU A 110 5.55 -24.77 5.30
N ASP A 111 6.11 -24.59 6.50
CA ASP A 111 5.89 -25.43 7.69
C ASP A 111 4.78 -24.93 8.63
N GLY A 112 4.15 -23.79 8.34
CA GLY A 112 3.05 -23.22 9.14
C GLY A 112 3.49 -22.40 10.36
N GLY A 113 4.78 -22.05 10.47
CA GLY A 113 5.32 -21.14 11.49
C GLY A 113 5.29 -19.66 11.11
#